data_AF-A0A317H192-F1
#
_entry.id   AF-A0A317H192-F1
#
_cell.length_a   1.000
_cell.length_b   1.000
_cell.length_c   1.000
_cell.angle_alpha   90.00
_cell.angle_beta   90.00
_cell.angle_gamma   90.00
#
_symmetry.space_group_name_H-M   'P 1'
#
loop_
_entity.id
_entity.type
_entity.pdbx_description
1 polymer ?
#
loop_
_entity_poly.entity_id
_entity_poly.type
_entity_poly.pdbx_seq_one_letter_code
_entity_poly.pdbx_strand_id
1 'polypeptide(L)'
;MTLAFLSLASVAFTQDDVFSNKTNLALEKVVKDFPNRFHNIKGDLIVQHAQSAEYKSTIQVPGATACIIKHSAVNADAYSWSCTAMNSHDFVIAKNKFKEIYDQIENTIIKVDGQKPFIITGQYRTPYEEKKLTTVVFELLPAVGEMKKLKIELTLQSISSEWKVSLTVYDSDHKDDEATAASN
;
A
#
# COMPACT_ATOMS: atom_id res chain seq x y z
N MET A 1 26.20 58.48 -6.39
CA MET A 1 24.81 58.02 -6.24
C MET A 1 24.67 56.75 -7.07
N THR A 2 24.87 55.59 -6.45
CA THR A 2 25.01 54.30 -7.14
C THR A 2 23.69 53.56 -7.06
N LEU A 3 23.01 53.38 -8.19
CA LEU A 3 21.75 52.65 -8.30
C LEU A 3 22.03 51.14 -8.27
N ALA A 4 21.55 50.44 -7.25
CA ALA A 4 21.56 48.99 -7.20
C ALA A 4 20.28 48.44 -7.85
N PHE A 5 20.43 47.71 -8.95
CA PHE A 5 19.36 46.93 -9.57
C PHE A 5 19.16 45.63 -8.77
N LEU A 6 18.00 45.48 -8.13
CA LEU A 6 17.55 44.22 -7.54
C LEU A 6 16.76 43.44 -8.61
N SER A 7 17.34 42.35 -9.13
CA SER A 7 16.57 41.38 -9.93
C SER A 7 15.88 40.39 -9.00
N LEU A 8 14.55 40.43 -8.96
CA LEU A 8 13.73 39.38 -8.37
C LEU A 8 13.80 38.15 -9.28
N ALA A 9 14.56 37.13 -8.87
CA ALA A 9 14.49 35.81 -9.49
C ALA A 9 13.17 35.16 -9.09
N SER A 10 12.24 35.05 -10.04
CA SER A 10 11.02 34.25 -9.87
C SER A 10 11.41 32.78 -9.83
N VAL A 11 11.31 32.14 -8.66
CA VAL A 11 11.40 30.68 -8.56
C VAL A 11 10.17 30.11 -9.26
N ALA A 12 10.37 29.56 -10.46
CA ALA A 12 9.34 28.78 -11.13
C ALA A 12 9.13 27.49 -10.32
N PHE A 13 7.97 27.36 -9.67
CA PHE A 13 7.51 26.08 -9.19
C PHE A 13 7.21 25.21 -10.42
N THR A 14 8.08 24.24 -10.69
CA THR A 14 7.75 23.15 -11.60
C THR A 14 6.67 22.32 -10.93
N GLN A 15 5.41 22.50 -11.35
CA GLN A 15 4.38 21.50 -11.11
C GLN A 15 4.77 20.25 -11.90
N ASP A 16 5.39 19.29 -11.23
CA ASP A 16 5.57 17.95 -11.79
C ASP A 16 4.21 17.24 -11.84
N ASP A 17 3.42 17.60 -12.84
CA ASP A 17 2.17 16.93 -13.22
C ASP A 17 2.46 15.64 -14.02
N VAL A 18 3.36 14.81 -13.45
CA VAL A 18 3.81 13.50 -13.98
C VAL A 18 3.78 12.42 -12.88
N PHE A 19 3.36 12.77 -11.65
CA PHE A 19 3.47 11.89 -10.47
C PHE A 19 2.20 11.12 -10.06
N SER A 20 1.14 11.11 -10.86
CA SER A 20 -0.09 10.37 -10.53
C SER A 20 -0.03 8.85 -10.75
N ASN A 21 1.01 8.30 -11.40
CA ASN A 21 1.02 6.89 -11.85
C ASN A 21 2.13 6.04 -11.24
N LYS A 22 2.54 6.32 -9.99
CA LYS A 22 3.65 5.56 -9.37
C LYS A 22 3.21 4.52 -8.34
N THR A 23 2.08 4.73 -7.66
CA THR A 23 1.57 3.74 -6.69
C THR A 23 1.12 2.46 -7.40
N ASN A 24 0.45 2.58 -8.53
CA ASN A 24 0.04 1.43 -9.33
C ASN A 24 1.23 0.67 -9.93
N LEU A 25 2.30 1.34 -10.37
CA LEU A 25 3.51 0.68 -10.84
C LEU A 25 4.21 -0.10 -9.72
N ALA A 26 4.24 0.45 -8.51
CA ALA A 26 4.75 -0.26 -7.34
C ALA A 26 3.86 -1.48 -7.02
N LEU A 27 2.54 -1.28 -6.99
CA LEU A 27 1.58 -2.33 -6.72
C LEU A 27 1.62 -3.43 -7.79
N GLU A 28 1.77 -3.09 -9.07
CA GLU A 28 1.93 -4.05 -10.16
C GLU A 28 3.13 -4.97 -9.91
N LYS A 29 4.27 -4.43 -9.50
CA LYS A 29 5.46 -5.23 -9.17
C LYS A 29 5.23 -6.12 -7.95
N VAL A 30 4.55 -5.63 -6.93
CA VAL A 30 4.21 -6.40 -5.72
C VAL A 30 3.26 -7.55 -6.05
N VAL A 31 2.19 -7.29 -6.80
CA VAL A 31 1.21 -8.30 -7.21
C VAL A 31 1.85 -9.34 -8.12
N LYS A 32 2.75 -8.96 -9.02
CA LYS A 32 3.51 -9.90 -9.86
C LYS A 32 4.38 -10.85 -9.04
N ASP A 33 4.87 -10.40 -7.88
CA ASP A 33 5.74 -11.22 -7.03
C ASP A 33 4.99 -12.02 -5.96
N PHE A 34 3.66 -11.88 -5.88
CA PHE A 34 2.83 -12.63 -4.95
C PHE A 34 3.00 -14.16 -5.07
N PRO A 35 3.02 -14.78 -6.26
CA PRO A 35 3.24 -16.23 -6.37
C PRO A 35 4.61 -16.68 -5.82
N ASN A 36 5.61 -15.78 -5.79
CA ASN A 36 6.92 -16.03 -5.20
C ASN A 36 6.97 -15.69 -3.70
N ARG A 37 5.83 -15.45 -3.06
CA ARG A 37 5.72 -15.02 -1.66
C ARG A 37 6.56 -13.78 -1.36
N PHE A 38 6.58 -12.85 -2.31
CA PHE A 38 7.36 -11.61 -2.27
C PHE A 38 8.89 -11.80 -2.15
N HIS A 39 9.40 -13.00 -2.46
CA HIS A 39 10.82 -13.33 -2.30
C HIS A 39 11.73 -12.43 -3.14
N ASN A 40 11.34 -12.08 -4.37
CA ASN A 40 12.18 -11.31 -5.28
C ASN A 40 12.20 -9.81 -4.95
N ILE A 41 11.21 -9.35 -4.18
CA ILE A 41 11.14 -7.96 -3.71
C ILE A 41 11.53 -7.78 -2.25
N LYS A 42 12.15 -8.81 -1.66
CA LYS A 42 12.65 -8.82 -0.28
C LYS A 42 14.06 -8.26 -0.20
N GLY A 43 14.25 -7.32 0.73
CA GLY A 43 15.54 -6.73 1.06
C GLY A 43 15.99 -7.09 2.48
N ASP A 44 16.65 -6.13 3.12
CA ASP A 44 17.30 -6.33 4.41
C ASP A 44 16.33 -6.74 5.52
N LEU A 45 16.78 -7.62 6.41
CA LEU A 45 16.07 -7.96 7.64
C LEU A 45 15.95 -6.71 8.53
N ILE A 46 14.74 -6.42 9.01
CA ILE A 46 14.45 -5.36 9.98
C ILE A 46 14.42 -5.96 11.38
N VAL A 47 13.61 -6.99 11.57
CA VAL A 47 13.41 -7.65 12.85
C VAL A 47 13.09 -9.12 12.63
N GLN A 48 13.56 -9.95 13.56
CA GLN A 48 13.27 -11.38 13.60
C GLN A 48 12.84 -11.78 15.00
N HIS A 49 11.76 -12.53 15.06
CA HIS A 49 11.24 -13.19 16.25
C HIS A 49 11.15 -14.70 16.02
N ALA A 50 10.81 -15.46 17.05
CA ALA A 50 10.76 -16.93 16.97
C ALA A 50 9.82 -17.46 15.88
N GLN A 51 8.73 -16.73 15.57
CA GLN A 51 7.70 -17.17 14.62
C GLN A 51 7.34 -16.11 13.58
N SER A 52 8.13 -15.04 13.46
CA SER A 52 7.92 -14.01 12.43
C SER A 52 9.20 -13.29 12.08
N ALA A 53 9.25 -12.74 10.88
CA ALA A 53 10.33 -11.88 10.44
C ALA A 53 9.77 -10.75 9.57
N GLU A 54 10.36 -9.57 9.70
CA GLU A 54 10.05 -8.42 8.87
C GLU A 54 11.29 -7.99 8.11
N TYR A 55 11.10 -7.68 6.84
CA TYR A 55 12.15 -7.30 5.90
C TYR A 55 11.75 -5.98 5.25
N LYS A 56 12.73 -5.16 4.88
CA LYS A 56 12.50 -4.04 3.97
C LYS A 56 12.05 -4.59 2.63
N SER A 57 11.07 -3.97 2.00
CA SER A 57 10.79 -4.25 0.59
C SER A 57 11.74 -3.44 -0.30
N THR A 58 12.21 -4.03 -1.39
CA THR A 58 12.92 -3.28 -2.43
C THR A 58 11.97 -2.46 -3.30
N ILE A 59 10.66 -2.73 -3.23
CA ILE A 59 9.61 -1.94 -3.89
C ILE A 59 9.04 -0.94 -2.89
N GLN A 60 9.09 0.34 -3.26
CA GLN A 60 8.60 1.44 -2.44
C GLN A 60 7.48 2.18 -3.18
N VAL A 61 6.43 2.56 -2.45
CA VAL A 61 5.42 3.51 -2.92
C VAL A 61 5.96 4.92 -2.68
N PRO A 62 6.01 5.80 -3.69
CA PRO A 62 6.56 7.14 -3.49
C PRO A 62 5.80 7.94 -2.43
N GLY A 63 6.56 8.63 -1.58
CA GLY A 63 6.02 9.38 -0.45
C GLY A 63 5.61 8.51 0.74
N ALA A 64 5.73 7.18 0.64
CA ALA A 64 5.51 6.30 1.78
C ALA A 64 6.67 6.37 2.79
N THR A 65 6.33 6.22 4.06
CA THR A 65 7.28 6.19 5.17
C THR A 65 8.09 4.90 5.17
N ALA A 66 7.45 3.76 4.91
CA ALA A 66 8.12 2.47 4.82
C ALA A 66 7.23 1.43 4.13
N CYS A 67 7.82 0.64 3.23
CA CYS A 67 7.23 -0.62 2.78
C CYS A 67 8.05 -1.82 3.29
N ILE A 68 7.36 -2.81 3.83
CA ILE A 68 7.93 -4.01 4.47
C ILE A 68 7.28 -5.28 3.93
N ILE A 69 7.99 -6.39 4.06
CA ILE A 69 7.47 -7.74 3.87
C ILE A 69 7.50 -8.43 5.22
N LYS A 70 6.35 -8.97 5.62
CA LYS A 70 6.21 -9.74 6.85
C LYS A 70 6.00 -11.20 6.52
N HIS A 71 6.79 -12.04 7.16
CA HIS A 71 6.65 -13.48 7.21
C HIS A 71 6.12 -13.90 8.59
N SER A 72 5.16 -14.80 8.63
CA SER A 72 4.60 -15.39 9.85
C SER A 72 4.58 -16.92 9.75
N ALA A 73 5.33 -17.58 10.62
CA ALA A 73 5.30 -19.03 10.77
C ALA A 73 4.10 -19.52 11.61
N VAL A 74 3.39 -18.62 12.29
CA VAL A 74 2.21 -18.95 13.12
C VAL A 74 1.01 -19.35 12.25
N ASN A 75 0.81 -18.64 11.15
CA ASN A 75 -0.37 -18.78 10.29
C ASN A 75 0.02 -19.50 9.00
N ALA A 76 0.33 -20.79 9.08
CA ALA A 76 0.60 -21.64 7.92
C ALA A 76 1.67 -21.11 6.95
N ASP A 77 2.72 -20.45 7.48
CA ASP A 77 3.81 -19.88 6.68
C ASP A 77 3.36 -18.74 5.74
N ALA A 78 2.59 -17.80 6.28
CA ALA A 78 2.01 -16.67 5.56
C ALA A 78 3.02 -15.55 5.26
N TYR A 79 2.79 -14.89 4.12
CA TYR A 79 3.55 -13.71 3.69
C TYR A 79 2.61 -12.55 3.37
N SER A 80 3.04 -11.34 3.71
CA SER A 80 2.36 -10.10 3.32
C SER A 80 3.38 -9.04 2.94
N TRP A 81 3.01 -8.20 1.99
CA TRP A 81 3.67 -6.93 1.74
C TRP A 81 2.78 -5.82 2.25
N SER A 82 3.34 -4.85 2.95
CA SER A 82 2.58 -3.68 3.41
C SER A 82 3.40 -2.42 3.27
N CYS A 83 2.73 -1.32 2.96
CA CYS A 83 3.35 -0.02 2.89
C CYS A 83 2.56 1.02 3.67
N THR A 84 3.24 1.69 4.61
CA THR A 84 2.71 2.83 5.33
C THR A 84 2.89 4.07 4.47
N ALA A 85 1.85 4.47 3.77
CA ALA A 85 1.89 5.57 2.82
C ALA A 85 1.97 6.94 3.51
N MET A 86 1.38 7.07 4.70
CA MET A 86 1.37 8.31 5.47
C MET A 86 0.99 8.03 6.92
N ASN A 87 1.53 8.84 7.84
CA ASN A 87 0.98 9.06 9.16
C ASN A 87 0.69 10.56 9.35
N SER A 88 -0.39 10.91 10.04
CA SER A 88 -0.81 12.30 10.26
C SER A 88 -1.68 12.41 11.51
N HIS A 89 -1.53 13.48 12.30
CA HIS A 89 -2.51 13.81 13.34
C HIS A 89 -3.78 14.49 12.80
N ASP A 90 -3.74 14.94 11.54
CA ASP A 90 -4.86 15.55 10.84
C ASP A 90 -5.61 14.51 9.99
N PHE A 91 -6.89 14.30 10.33
CA PHE A 91 -7.78 13.37 9.63
C PHE A 91 -8.03 13.77 8.17
N VAL A 92 -8.17 15.06 7.87
CA VAL A 92 -8.47 15.55 6.51
C VAL A 92 -7.29 15.24 5.59
N ILE A 93 -6.06 15.46 6.07
CA ILE A 93 -4.84 15.11 5.33
C ILE A 93 -4.78 13.59 5.06
N ALA A 94 -5.01 12.76 6.08
CA ALA A 94 -5.01 11.30 5.93
C ALA A 94 -6.11 10.82 4.97
N LYS A 95 -7.32 11.37 5.07
CA LYS A 95 -8.46 11.07 4.20
C LYS A 95 -8.17 11.43 2.75
N ASN A 96 -7.55 12.58 2.50
CA ASN A 96 -7.16 12.99 1.15
C ASN A 96 -6.12 12.02 0.57
N LYS A 97 -5.11 11.63 1.35
CA LYS A 97 -4.13 10.63 0.90
C LYS A 97 -4.75 9.26 0.63
N PHE A 98 -5.69 8.84 1.46
CA PHE A 98 -6.46 7.61 1.25
C PHE A 98 -7.24 7.65 -0.07
N LYS A 99 -7.94 8.76 -0.37
CA LYS A 99 -8.64 8.94 -1.65
C LYS A 99 -7.68 8.96 -2.84
N GLU A 100 -6.57 9.68 -2.73
CA GLU A 100 -5.53 9.73 -3.76
C GLU A 100 -5.02 8.33 -4.12
N ILE A 101 -4.68 7.52 -3.12
CA ILE A 101 -4.20 6.15 -3.34
C ILE A 101 -5.29 5.28 -3.96
N TYR A 102 -6.54 5.39 -3.51
CA TYR A 102 -7.67 4.68 -4.11
C TYR A 102 -7.79 5.00 -5.61
N ASP A 103 -7.76 6.29 -5.97
CA ASP A 103 -7.90 6.72 -7.36
C ASP A 103 -6.76 6.26 -8.26
N GLN A 104 -5.56 6.08 -7.70
CA GLN A 104 -4.41 5.54 -8.43
C GLN A 104 -4.48 4.03 -8.62
N ILE A 105 -5.18 3.30 -7.75
CA ILE A 105 -5.23 1.82 -7.76
C ILE A 105 -6.45 1.31 -8.52
N GLU A 106 -7.60 1.92 -8.32
CA GLU A 106 -8.86 1.48 -8.89
C GLU A 106 -8.78 1.44 -10.42
N ASN A 107 -9.24 0.35 -11.02
CA ASN A 107 -9.18 0.08 -12.46
C ASN A 107 -7.75 -0.03 -13.05
N THR A 108 -6.72 -0.21 -12.22
CA THR A 108 -5.37 -0.52 -12.70
C THR A 108 -5.37 -1.88 -13.41
N ILE A 109 -4.73 -1.93 -14.59
CA ILE A 109 -4.52 -3.18 -15.33
C ILE A 109 -3.13 -3.73 -15.01
N ILE A 110 -3.08 -4.94 -14.46
CA ILE A 110 -1.85 -5.68 -14.17
C ILE A 110 -1.61 -6.70 -15.28
N LYS A 111 -0.45 -6.65 -15.93
CA LYS A 111 -0.06 -7.59 -16.99
C LYS A 111 1.01 -8.55 -16.49
N VAL A 112 0.65 -9.80 -16.25
CA VAL A 112 1.60 -10.86 -15.92
C VAL A 112 1.98 -11.61 -17.20
N ASP A 113 3.27 -11.83 -17.44
CA ASP A 113 3.74 -12.51 -18.65
C ASP A 113 3.14 -13.92 -18.77
N GLY A 114 2.60 -14.24 -19.94
CA GLY A 114 1.94 -15.52 -20.20
C GLY A 114 0.53 -15.67 -19.59
N GLN A 115 -0.02 -14.65 -18.93
CA GLN A 115 -1.38 -14.67 -18.38
C GLN A 115 -2.27 -13.58 -18.99
N LYS A 116 -3.60 -13.75 -18.85
CA LYS A 116 -4.54 -12.68 -19.20
C LYS A 116 -4.33 -11.51 -18.22
N PRO A 117 -4.45 -10.25 -18.68
CA PRO A 117 -4.39 -9.09 -17.80
C PRO A 117 -5.47 -9.16 -16.72
N PHE A 118 -5.14 -8.66 -15.53
CA PHE A 118 -6.06 -8.50 -14.41
C PHE A 118 -6.44 -7.03 -14.28
N ILE A 119 -7.67 -6.76 -13.87
CA ILE A 119 -8.13 -5.43 -13.47
C ILE A 119 -8.29 -5.44 -11.95
N ILE A 120 -7.69 -4.46 -11.27
CA ILE A 120 -7.94 -4.23 -9.85
C ILE A 120 -9.25 -3.48 -9.71
N THR A 121 -10.18 -4.00 -8.90
CA THR A 121 -11.48 -3.37 -8.64
C THR A 121 -11.79 -3.38 -7.16
N GLY A 122 -12.40 -2.30 -6.66
CA GLY A 122 -12.70 -2.13 -5.26
C GLY A 122 -13.75 -1.04 -5.04
N GLN A 123 -14.67 -1.27 -4.12
CA GLN A 123 -15.70 -0.28 -3.82
C GLN A 123 -15.15 0.78 -2.86
N TYR A 124 -15.05 2.03 -3.33
CA TYR A 124 -14.66 3.13 -2.45
C TYR A 124 -15.58 3.24 -1.23
N ARG A 125 -14.98 3.48 -0.07
CA ARG A 125 -15.69 3.81 1.17
C ARG A 125 -15.13 5.10 1.71
N THR A 126 -16.00 6.09 1.90
CA THR A 126 -15.61 7.38 2.47
C THR A 126 -15.23 7.19 3.94
N PRO A 127 -14.01 7.57 4.36
CA PRO A 127 -13.65 7.58 5.77
C PRO A 127 -14.40 8.67 6.53
N TYR A 128 -14.74 8.36 7.78
CA TYR A 128 -15.33 9.26 8.76
C TYR A 128 -14.44 9.30 10.01
N GLU A 129 -14.27 10.47 10.62
CA GLU A 129 -13.31 10.68 11.71
C GLU A 129 -13.67 9.91 12.98
N GLU A 130 -14.95 9.81 13.27
CA GLU A 130 -15.51 9.00 14.36
C GLU A 130 -15.24 7.49 14.19
N LYS A 131 -14.92 7.05 12.97
CA LYS A 131 -14.63 5.66 12.65
C LYS A 131 -13.12 5.41 12.63
N LYS A 132 -12.62 4.78 13.69
CA LYS A 132 -11.19 4.46 13.88
C LYS A 132 -10.56 3.59 12.78
N LEU A 133 -11.35 2.94 11.92
CA LEU A 133 -10.85 2.13 10.81
C LEU A 133 -11.80 2.20 9.61
N THR A 134 -11.25 2.53 8.45
CA THR A 134 -11.90 2.36 7.14
C THR A 134 -11.01 1.51 6.26
N THR A 135 -11.58 0.47 5.65
CA THR A 135 -10.88 -0.44 4.74
C THR A 135 -11.62 -0.50 3.41
N VAL A 136 -10.87 -0.39 2.32
CA VAL A 136 -11.29 -0.78 0.97
C VAL A 136 -10.52 -2.04 0.60
N VAL A 137 -11.23 -3.10 0.27
CA VAL A 137 -10.67 -4.35 -0.24
C VAL A 137 -10.79 -4.32 -1.76
N PHE A 138 -9.69 -4.58 -2.46
CA PHE A 138 -9.69 -4.74 -3.90
C PHE A 138 -9.51 -6.20 -4.28
N GLU A 139 -10.09 -6.55 -5.43
CA GLU A 139 -10.05 -7.86 -6.05
C GLU A 139 -9.50 -7.76 -7.47
N LEU A 140 -8.93 -8.87 -7.96
CA LEU A 140 -8.45 -9.00 -9.33
C LEU A 140 -9.53 -9.62 -10.22
N LEU A 141 -9.82 -9.02 -11.36
CA LEU A 141 -10.76 -9.55 -12.35
C LEU A 141 -10.05 -9.81 -13.70
N PRO A 142 -10.09 -11.04 -14.25
CA PRO A 142 -10.60 -12.26 -13.63
C PRO A 142 -9.60 -12.86 -12.62
N ALA A 143 -10.06 -13.21 -11.43
CA ALA A 143 -9.23 -13.94 -10.47
C ALA A 143 -9.05 -15.40 -10.93
N VAL A 144 -7.85 -15.78 -11.39
CA VAL A 144 -7.54 -17.15 -11.85
C VAL A 144 -6.34 -17.74 -11.10
N GLY A 145 -6.31 -19.06 -10.97
CA GLY A 145 -5.21 -19.77 -10.30
C GLY A 145 -4.96 -19.30 -8.86
N GLU A 146 -3.69 -19.18 -8.49
CA GLU A 146 -3.24 -18.71 -7.16
C GLU A 146 -3.63 -17.25 -6.89
N MET A 147 -3.81 -16.44 -7.93
CA MET A 147 -4.19 -15.02 -7.80
C MET A 147 -5.59 -14.83 -7.20
N LYS A 148 -6.42 -15.89 -7.13
CA LYS A 148 -7.71 -15.86 -6.41
C LYS A 148 -7.57 -15.59 -4.92
N LYS A 149 -6.43 -15.96 -4.35
CA LYS A 149 -6.15 -15.79 -2.92
C LYS A 149 -5.56 -14.42 -2.61
N LEU A 150 -5.11 -13.68 -3.62
CA LEU A 150 -4.53 -12.37 -3.42
C LEU A 150 -5.62 -11.38 -2.98
N LYS A 151 -5.37 -10.71 -1.86
CA LYS A 151 -6.16 -9.57 -1.39
C LYS A 151 -5.28 -8.34 -1.32
N ILE A 152 -5.86 -7.23 -1.76
CA ILE A 152 -5.26 -5.89 -1.64
C ILE A 152 -6.16 -5.10 -0.72
N GLU A 153 -5.61 -4.52 0.34
CA GLU A 153 -6.33 -3.69 1.28
C GLU A 153 -5.71 -2.30 1.34
N LEU A 154 -6.54 -1.27 1.16
CA LEU A 154 -6.21 0.10 1.52
C LEU A 154 -6.93 0.44 2.82
N THR A 155 -6.17 0.80 3.84
CA THR A 155 -6.69 1.10 5.18
C THR A 155 -6.36 2.54 5.58
N LEU A 156 -7.32 3.18 6.26
CA LEU A 156 -7.12 4.39 7.05
C LEU A 156 -7.52 4.04 8.49
N GLN A 157 -6.56 4.11 9.40
CA GLN A 157 -6.73 3.67 10.79
C GLN A 157 -6.19 4.73 11.77
N SER A 158 -6.91 4.99 12.86
CA SER A 158 -6.41 5.79 13.98
C SER A 158 -5.74 4.88 15.01
N ILE A 159 -4.43 5.08 15.23
CA ILE A 159 -3.64 4.40 16.26
C ILE A 159 -2.99 5.48 17.12
N SER A 160 -3.19 5.42 18.45
CA SER A 160 -2.57 6.38 19.38
C SER A 160 -2.77 7.86 19.02
N SER A 161 -3.97 8.22 18.54
CA SER A 161 -4.32 9.56 18.06
C SER A 161 -3.54 10.03 16.81
N GLU A 162 -3.01 9.09 16.04
CA GLU A 162 -2.40 9.33 14.73
C GLU A 162 -3.14 8.51 13.66
N TRP A 163 -3.48 9.15 12.55
CA TRP A 163 -4.08 8.50 11.39
C TRP A 163 -3.02 7.93 10.48
N LYS A 164 -3.07 6.63 10.26
CA LYS A 164 -2.19 5.86 9.40
C LYS A 164 -2.93 5.42 8.14
N VAL A 165 -2.35 5.70 6.97
CA VAL A 165 -2.81 5.18 5.68
C VAL A 165 -1.88 4.07 5.23
N SER A 166 -2.41 2.86 5.00
CA SER A 166 -1.60 1.70 4.59
C SER A 166 -2.19 0.99 3.37
N LEU A 167 -1.30 0.52 2.49
CA LEU A 167 -1.63 -0.39 1.40
C LEU A 167 -0.99 -1.75 1.68
N THR A 168 -1.78 -2.81 1.70
CA THR A 168 -1.35 -4.16 2.05
C THR A 168 -1.74 -5.15 0.96
N VAL A 169 -0.83 -6.07 0.63
CA VAL A 169 -1.07 -7.20 -0.27
C VAL A 169 -0.74 -8.48 0.48
N TYR A 170 -1.67 -9.42 0.53
CA TYR A 170 -1.53 -10.66 1.30
C TYR A 170 -2.38 -11.78 0.73
N ASP A 171 -2.15 -13.00 1.21
CA ASP A 171 -2.95 -14.18 0.87
C ASP A 171 -4.15 -14.33 1.84
N SER A 172 -5.36 -14.43 1.29
CA SER A 172 -6.62 -14.51 2.04
C SER A 172 -6.78 -15.77 2.88
N ASP A 173 -6.15 -16.88 2.49
CA ASP A 173 -6.27 -18.16 3.22
C ASP A 173 -5.61 -18.08 4.61
N HIS A 174 -5.01 -16.94 4.98
CA HIS A 174 -4.24 -16.75 6.21
C HIS A 174 -4.81 -15.69 7.17
N LYS A 175 -5.90 -14.99 6.81
CA LYS A 175 -6.51 -13.96 7.67
C LYS A 175 -7.76 -14.46 8.42
N ASP A 176 -8.42 -15.50 7.92
CA ASP A 176 -9.62 -16.07 8.54
C ASP A 176 -9.34 -16.80 9.87
N ASP A 177 -8.08 -17.14 10.15
CA ASP A 177 -7.68 -17.73 11.43
C ASP A 177 -7.58 -16.70 12.58
N GLU A 178 -7.37 -15.42 12.27
CA GLU A 178 -7.12 -14.38 13.30
C GLU A 178 -8.42 -13.66 13.73
N ALA A 179 -9.43 -13.56 12.86
CA ALA A 179 -10.73 -12.97 13.19
C ALA A 179 -11.52 -13.76 14.25
N THR A 180 -11.19 -15.04 14.44
CA THR A 180 -11.85 -15.92 15.41
C THR A 180 -11.18 -15.87 16.80
N ALA A 181 -9.96 -15.34 16.90
CA ALA A 181 -9.21 -15.27 18.16
C ALA A 181 -9.44 -13.96 18.96
N ALA A 182 -9.97 -12.91 18.32
CA ALA A 182 -10.23 -11.62 18.96
C ALA A 182 -11.68 -11.47 19.50
N SER A 183 -12.47 -12.55 19.48
CA SER A 183 -13.87 -12.55 19.92
C SER A 183 -14.19 -13.51 21.07
N ASN A 184 -13.18 -14.02 21.81
CA ASN A 184 -13.37 -14.81 23.02
C ASN A 184 -12.66 -14.17 24.22
#